data_AF-E9FUT5-F1
#
_entry.id   AF-E9FUT5-F1
#
_cell.length_a   1.000
_cell.length_b   1.000
_cell.length_c   1.000
_cell.angle_alpha   90.00
_cell.angle_beta   90.00
_cell.angle_gamma   90.00
#
_symmetry.space_group_name_H-M   'P 1'
#
loop_
_entity.id
_entity.type
_entity.pdbx_description
1 polymer ?
#
loop_
_entity_poly.entity_id
_entity_poly.type
_entity_poly.pdbx_seq_one_letter_code
_entity_poly.pdbx_strand_id
1 'polypeptide(L)'
;MSRNPSSSAVPNAAGQPAGVTTSTSTPSASGLEVLGIPGGTFLREALTSCSDPLQAIEEFQVENGILLPSLRPMMPLLDLHGVKRLDFHISVMEALRDKLLAQIADLGQKEGKEKDKKLKELLNKSFLVVKTKALRPVVMAVMKHLSHVDEKYLKVLVKDKELYDDCDTVVKRQMWKDNQSLFGDEVSPLLSQYIKEKEQLLFDQNNLTNLFFLPSPKVRRQGEVVQKLAHMIGNNVRLYDMVLQFLRTLFLRTRNVHYCTLRAELLMALHETEVQEITNVDPCHKFTWCVDACIRERNVDTKRSREIQAFLDGIKSGQEQVLGDLSMMLCDPYAVHFLATSSLKILHNLVASESLPREHHILLLLLRMLALGLSAWQMIDSQEFREPRLDSQVVTKFLPALMSLMVDDQVRSLNSKLPSDERESALTIIEHSGPPPDAFQAYISESSVPCVLAMYYTLQVARSRDKVALTRVLGTLAVGHGERSFEDPFLHTLVAHLIPMQDEFVNEMFCTVVFDEFFFTSIGKENVVRHLTKLVWYVHHKLPAARLDTLMKALQPNPQSPEIMHQVYKQLEQRIESYQLNPSSMTQGVHNDDSVLMMNVPTPMSI
;
A
#
# COMPACT_ATOMS: atom_id res chain seq x y z
N MET A 1 -0.07 -1.77 43.24
CA MET A 1 -0.33 -0.80 44.34
C MET A 1 -1.28 0.26 43.82
N SER A 2 -2.57 0.15 44.15
CA SER A 2 -3.61 1.13 43.86
C SER A 2 -3.42 2.41 44.66
N ARG A 3 -3.65 3.59 44.06
CA ARG A 3 -4.14 4.78 44.76
C ARG A 3 -5.02 5.65 43.86
N ASN A 4 -6.31 5.67 44.18
CA ASN A 4 -7.23 6.78 43.94
C ASN A 4 -6.80 8.02 44.76
N PRO A 5 -7.39 9.19 44.45
CA PRO A 5 -8.12 9.87 45.53
C PRO A 5 -9.51 10.41 45.13
N SER A 6 -10.42 10.23 46.09
CA SER A 6 -11.72 10.85 46.37
C SER A 6 -11.66 12.38 46.44
N SER A 7 -12.61 13.12 45.86
CA SER A 7 -13.90 13.56 46.42
C SER A 7 -13.80 14.45 47.67
N SER A 8 -14.25 15.71 47.53
CA SER A 8 -14.62 16.62 48.63
C SER A 8 -15.86 17.43 48.24
N ALA A 9 -16.94 17.23 49.00
CA ALA A 9 -18.20 17.97 48.98
C ALA A 9 -18.06 19.36 49.65
N VAL A 10 -18.95 20.34 49.39
CA VAL A 10 -20.11 20.81 50.22
C VAL A 10 -20.41 22.28 49.74
N PRO A 11 -21.58 22.97 49.92
CA PRO A 11 -22.92 22.61 50.43
C PRO A 11 -24.12 22.98 49.52
N ASN A 12 -25.29 22.42 49.89
CA ASN A 12 -26.63 22.85 49.51
C ASN A 12 -27.03 24.21 50.14
N ALA A 13 -27.67 25.08 49.36
CA ALA A 13 -28.55 26.13 49.86
C ALA A 13 -29.77 26.26 48.94
N ALA A 14 -30.97 26.10 49.51
CA ALA A 14 -32.25 26.17 48.84
C ALA A 14 -32.67 27.62 48.55
N GLY A 15 -33.16 27.87 47.34
CA GLY A 15 -33.84 29.10 46.92
C GLY A 15 -34.80 28.79 45.77
N GLN A 16 -36.07 29.16 45.95
CA GLN A 16 -37.22 28.93 45.08
C GLN A 16 -37.13 29.57 43.67
N PRO A 17 -38.01 29.17 42.71
CA PRO A 17 -37.74 29.25 41.28
C PRO A 17 -38.14 30.61 40.68
N ALA A 18 -37.23 31.23 39.94
CA ALA A 18 -37.55 32.30 39.00
C ALA A 18 -37.55 31.71 37.58
N GLY A 19 -38.68 31.84 36.89
CA GLY A 19 -38.93 31.26 35.58
C GLY A 19 -37.90 31.68 34.53
N VAL A 20 -37.30 30.68 33.90
CA VAL A 20 -36.60 30.82 32.63
C VAL A 20 -37.30 29.88 31.67
N THR A 21 -38.02 30.49 30.73
CA THR A 21 -38.66 29.85 29.58
C THR A 21 -37.65 28.98 28.85
N THR A 22 -37.83 27.67 28.96
CA THR A 22 -37.18 26.66 28.11
C THR A 22 -37.58 26.92 26.67
N SER A 23 -36.62 27.36 25.85
CA SER A 23 -36.74 27.37 24.39
C SER A 23 -36.79 25.92 23.90
N THR A 24 -37.99 25.39 23.76
CA THR A 24 -38.29 24.13 23.09
C THR A 24 -37.72 24.17 21.68
N SER A 25 -36.83 23.21 21.39
CA SER A 25 -36.30 22.91 20.07
C SER A 25 -37.40 22.76 19.04
N THR A 26 -37.48 23.69 18.10
CA THR A 26 -38.36 23.63 16.93
C THR A 26 -37.88 22.56 15.94
N PRO A 27 -38.80 21.77 15.35
CA PRO A 27 -38.44 20.79 14.34
C PRO A 27 -38.01 21.51 13.05
N SER A 28 -36.79 21.18 12.59
CA SER A 28 -36.15 21.50 11.30
C SER A 28 -36.92 22.43 10.35
N ALA A 29 -36.70 23.74 10.45
CA ALA A 29 -37.00 24.65 9.35
C ALA A 29 -36.10 24.28 8.16
N SER A 30 -36.73 24.08 7.01
CA SER A 30 -36.09 23.68 5.74
C SER A 30 -35.13 24.73 5.17
N GLY A 31 -35.09 25.93 5.78
CA GLY A 31 -34.37 27.09 5.27
C GLY A 31 -35.14 27.85 4.19
N LEU A 32 -36.24 27.28 3.68
CA LEU A 32 -37.15 27.94 2.74
C LEU A 32 -37.85 29.14 3.38
N GLU A 33 -38.17 29.04 4.67
CA GLU A 33 -38.81 30.11 5.43
C GLU A 33 -37.92 31.36 5.52
N VAL A 34 -36.59 31.18 5.55
CA VAL A 34 -35.61 32.27 5.57
C VAL A 34 -35.59 33.04 4.24
N LEU A 35 -35.99 32.38 3.15
CA LEU A 35 -36.14 32.99 1.82
C LEU A 35 -37.54 33.57 1.59
N GLY A 36 -38.41 33.55 2.60
CA GLY A 36 -39.81 33.95 2.47
C GLY A 36 -40.65 32.99 1.62
N ILE A 37 -40.17 31.75 1.40
CA ILE A 37 -40.91 30.72 0.67
C ILE A 37 -41.76 29.93 1.68
N PRO A 38 -43.08 29.79 1.44
CA PRO A 38 -43.96 29.04 2.33
C PRO A 38 -43.51 27.57 2.46
N GLY A 39 -43.05 27.20 3.65
CA GLY A 39 -42.55 25.86 3.96
C GLY A 39 -43.60 24.96 4.63
N GLY A 40 -43.15 23.80 5.12
CA GLY A 40 -44.00 22.85 5.84
C GLY A 40 -44.57 23.39 7.15
N THR A 41 -43.94 24.41 7.73
CA THR A 41 -44.41 25.14 8.91
C THR A 41 -45.64 25.99 8.59
N PHE A 42 -45.56 26.81 7.54
CA PHE A 42 -46.68 27.60 7.02
C PHE A 42 -47.86 26.71 6.63
N LEU A 43 -47.61 25.64 5.87
CA LEU A 43 -48.65 24.67 5.49
C LEU A 43 -49.32 24.04 6.71
N ARG A 44 -48.54 23.69 7.74
CA ARG A 44 -49.09 23.14 8.98
C ARG A 44 -49.99 24.15 9.69
N GLU A 45 -49.55 25.40 9.81
CA GLU A 45 -50.34 26.47 10.42
C GLU A 45 -51.62 26.73 9.63
N ALA A 46 -51.51 26.92 8.31
CA ALA A 46 -52.64 27.15 7.43
C ALA A 46 -53.70 26.04 7.52
N LEU A 47 -53.28 24.77 7.49
CA LEU A 47 -54.17 23.61 7.59
C LEU A 47 -54.74 23.40 8.99
N THR A 48 -54.08 23.91 10.04
CA THR A 48 -54.59 23.83 11.42
C THR A 48 -55.59 24.95 11.72
N SER A 49 -55.45 26.10 11.05
CA SER A 49 -56.31 27.28 11.26
C SER A 49 -57.49 27.42 10.30
N CYS A 50 -57.55 26.64 9.22
CA CYS A 50 -58.60 26.78 8.21
C CYS A 50 -59.89 26.02 8.59
N SER A 51 -61.04 26.55 8.17
CA SER A 51 -62.34 25.88 8.26
C SER A 51 -62.58 24.83 7.16
N ASP A 52 -61.94 24.98 5.99
CA ASP A 52 -61.97 24.01 4.89
C ASP A 52 -60.53 23.68 4.42
N PRO A 53 -60.00 22.49 4.80
CA PRO A 53 -58.66 22.06 4.41
C PRO A 53 -58.49 21.84 2.90
N LEU A 54 -59.53 21.45 2.17
CA LEU A 54 -59.41 21.17 0.73
C LEU A 54 -59.27 22.47 -0.05
N GLN A 55 -60.09 23.46 0.29
CA GLN A 55 -60.00 24.79 -0.30
C GLN A 55 -58.63 25.44 0.02
N ALA A 56 -58.15 25.33 1.25
CA ALA A 56 -56.84 25.85 1.64
C ALA A 56 -55.68 25.20 0.86
N ILE A 57 -55.75 23.90 0.57
CA ILE A 57 -54.76 23.20 -0.27
C ILE A 57 -54.81 23.71 -1.72
N GLU A 58 -56.01 23.89 -2.28
CA GLU A 58 -56.18 24.37 -3.65
C GLU A 58 -55.65 25.81 -3.80
N GLU A 59 -56.00 26.70 -2.87
CA GLU A 59 -55.48 28.07 -2.82
C GLU A 59 -53.95 28.07 -2.72
N PHE A 60 -53.39 27.27 -1.82
CA PHE A 60 -51.94 27.15 -1.67
C PHE A 60 -51.25 26.68 -2.97
N GLN A 61 -51.83 25.69 -3.67
CA GLN A 61 -51.31 25.17 -4.93
C GLN A 61 -51.41 26.19 -6.07
N VAL A 62 -52.48 26.99 -6.12
CA VAL A 62 -52.66 28.03 -7.13
C VAL A 62 -51.67 29.18 -6.92
N GLU A 63 -51.43 29.58 -5.67
CA GLU A 63 -50.50 30.65 -5.33
C GLU A 63 -49.03 30.26 -5.50
N ASN A 64 -48.66 29.03 -5.11
CA ASN A 64 -47.26 28.57 -5.09
C ASN A 64 -46.89 27.66 -6.27
N GLY A 65 -47.81 27.45 -7.22
CA GLY A 65 -47.59 26.67 -8.44
C GLY A 65 -46.78 27.42 -9.50
N ILE A 66 -46.55 26.77 -10.64
CA ILE A 66 -45.88 27.41 -11.79
C ILE A 66 -46.86 28.37 -12.47
N LEU A 67 -46.67 29.67 -12.27
CA LEU A 67 -47.54 30.75 -12.77
C LEU A 67 -47.31 31.07 -14.26
N LEU A 68 -47.38 30.06 -15.13
CA LEU A 68 -47.35 30.24 -16.58
C LEU A 68 -48.78 30.23 -17.15
N PRO A 69 -49.23 31.30 -17.84
CA PRO A 69 -50.58 31.38 -18.40
C PRO A 69 -50.93 30.23 -19.36
N SER A 70 -49.94 29.76 -20.12
CA SER A 70 -50.08 28.62 -21.04
C SER A 70 -50.20 27.27 -20.34
N LEU A 71 -49.73 27.15 -19.09
CA LEU A 71 -49.74 25.90 -18.34
C LEU A 71 -51.09 25.64 -17.67
N ARG A 72 -51.82 26.69 -17.26
CA ARG A 72 -53.17 26.56 -16.66
C ARG A 72 -54.13 25.67 -17.46
N PRO A 73 -54.30 25.82 -18.79
CA PRO A 73 -55.14 24.93 -19.59
C PRO A 73 -54.50 23.55 -19.87
N MET A 74 -53.18 23.41 -19.74
CA MET A 74 -52.47 22.14 -19.99
C MET A 74 -52.48 21.19 -18.78
N MET A 75 -52.52 21.71 -17.55
CA MET A 75 -52.51 20.86 -16.34
C MET A 75 -53.67 19.84 -16.29
N PRO A 76 -54.93 20.21 -16.59
CA PRO A 76 -56.03 19.24 -16.64
C PRO A 76 -55.85 18.18 -17.75
N LEU A 77 -55.20 18.54 -18.86
CA LEU A 77 -54.88 17.58 -19.92
C LEU A 77 -53.85 16.55 -19.43
N LEU A 78 -52.83 16.99 -18.68
CA LEU A 78 -51.86 16.09 -18.06
C LEU A 78 -52.52 15.18 -17.02
N ASP A 79 -53.45 15.72 -16.23
CA ASP A 79 -54.24 14.94 -15.27
C ASP A 79 -55.05 13.82 -15.99
N LEU A 80 -55.66 14.12 -17.15
CA LEU A 80 -56.37 13.13 -17.99
C LEU A 80 -55.45 12.04 -18.57
N HIS A 81 -54.17 12.34 -18.78
CA HIS A 81 -53.17 11.36 -19.22
C HIS A 81 -52.54 10.58 -18.05
N GLY A 82 -53.05 10.76 -16.82
CA GLY A 82 -52.60 10.06 -15.63
C GLY A 82 -51.28 10.59 -15.04
N VAL A 83 -50.80 11.75 -15.48
CA VAL A 83 -49.60 12.38 -14.92
C VAL A 83 -49.99 13.12 -13.64
N LYS A 84 -49.41 12.74 -12.51
CA LYS A 84 -49.67 13.46 -11.25
C LYS A 84 -49.00 14.83 -11.30
N ARG A 85 -49.69 15.85 -10.79
CA ARG A 85 -49.14 17.21 -10.70
C ARG A 85 -47.81 17.29 -9.95
N LEU A 86 -47.65 16.47 -8.89
CA LEU A 86 -46.39 16.37 -8.15
C LEU A 86 -45.24 15.93 -9.07
N ASP A 87 -45.45 14.88 -9.87
CA ASP A 87 -44.43 14.33 -10.77
C ASP A 87 -44.03 15.36 -11.83
N PHE A 88 -45.00 16.13 -12.34
CA PHE A 88 -44.74 17.25 -13.25
C PHE A 88 -43.88 18.35 -12.58
N HIS A 89 -44.24 18.80 -11.37
CA HIS A 89 -43.47 19.83 -10.68
C HIS A 89 -42.06 19.38 -10.29
N ILE A 90 -41.89 18.10 -9.88
CA ILE A 90 -40.58 17.51 -9.64
C ILE A 90 -39.76 17.53 -10.93
N SER A 91 -40.34 17.07 -12.04
CA SER A 91 -39.68 17.06 -13.36
C SER A 91 -39.22 18.45 -13.79
N VAL A 92 -40.06 19.48 -13.62
CA VAL A 92 -39.68 20.87 -13.94
C VAL A 92 -38.55 21.36 -13.02
N MET A 93 -38.63 21.08 -11.71
CA MET A 93 -37.59 21.46 -10.75
C MET A 93 -36.25 20.82 -11.09
N GLU A 94 -36.24 19.52 -11.41
CA GLU A 94 -35.04 18.80 -11.83
C GLU A 94 -34.44 19.39 -13.12
N ALA A 95 -35.28 19.66 -14.14
CA ALA A 95 -34.82 20.27 -15.38
C ALA A 95 -34.22 21.68 -15.15
N LEU A 96 -34.81 22.49 -14.26
CA LEU A 96 -34.27 23.79 -13.89
C LEU A 96 -32.96 23.67 -13.10
N ARG A 97 -32.88 22.72 -12.17
CA ARG A 97 -31.66 22.41 -11.42
C ARG A 97 -30.54 22.03 -12.37
N ASP A 98 -30.79 21.13 -13.31
CA ASP A 98 -29.77 20.64 -14.23
C ASP A 98 -29.29 21.76 -15.17
N LYS A 99 -30.21 22.62 -15.62
CA LYS A 99 -29.86 23.83 -16.39
C LYS A 99 -28.99 24.79 -15.57
N LEU A 100 -29.28 24.98 -14.29
CA LEU A 100 -28.49 25.82 -13.39
C LEU A 100 -27.11 25.21 -13.12
N LEU A 101 -27.04 23.89 -12.90
CA LEU A 101 -25.77 23.16 -12.74
C LEU A 101 -24.89 23.30 -13.99
N ALA A 102 -25.47 23.19 -15.18
CA ALA A 102 -24.74 23.41 -16.43
C ALA A 102 -24.20 24.84 -16.54
N GLN A 103 -24.97 25.85 -16.14
CA GLN A 103 -24.51 27.24 -16.10
C GLN A 103 -23.40 27.48 -15.07
N ILE A 104 -23.48 26.83 -13.91
CA ILE A 104 -22.43 26.89 -12.88
C ILE A 104 -21.15 26.23 -13.41
N ALA A 105 -21.26 25.10 -14.10
CA ALA A 105 -20.12 24.42 -14.72
C ALA A 105 -19.46 25.31 -15.80
N ASP A 106 -20.24 25.93 -16.69
CA ASP A 106 -19.73 26.89 -17.70
C ASP A 106 -19.04 28.09 -17.04
N LEU A 107 -19.65 28.66 -16.00
CA LEU A 107 -19.04 29.73 -15.23
C LEU A 107 -17.75 29.25 -14.54
N GLY A 108 -17.72 28.00 -14.10
CA GLY A 108 -16.59 27.33 -13.47
C GLY A 108 -15.38 27.18 -14.37
N GLN A 109 -15.56 27.09 -15.69
CA GLN A 109 -14.47 27.02 -16.68
C GLN A 109 -13.81 28.37 -16.96
N LYS A 110 -14.45 29.48 -16.60
CA LYS A 110 -13.88 30.82 -16.80
C LYS A 110 -12.81 31.10 -15.75
N GLU A 111 -11.82 31.91 -16.08
CA GLU A 111 -10.78 32.33 -15.15
C GLU A 111 -10.98 33.78 -14.70
N GLY A 112 -10.49 34.11 -13.49
CA GLY A 112 -10.41 35.47 -12.99
C GLY A 112 -11.33 35.81 -11.81
N LYS A 113 -11.09 36.98 -11.21
CA LYS A 113 -11.74 37.44 -9.97
C LYS A 113 -13.25 37.65 -10.11
N GLU A 114 -13.75 37.94 -11.31
CA GLU A 114 -15.19 38.13 -11.54
C GLU A 114 -16.00 36.85 -11.37
N LYS A 115 -15.44 35.70 -11.79
CA LYS A 115 -16.06 34.38 -11.55
C LYS A 115 -16.25 34.15 -10.07
N ASP A 116 -15.17 34.28 -9.29
CA ASP A 116 -15.21 34.03 -7.85
C ASP A 116 -16.18 34.98 -7.14
N LYS A 117 -16.26 36.24 -7.58
CA LYS A 117 -17.26 37.19 -7.05
C LYS A 117 -18.69 36.69 -7.30
N LYS A 118 -19.03 36.31 -8.53
CA LYS A 118 -20.37 35.78 -8.89
C LYS A 118 -20.70 34.50 -8.14
N LEU A 119 -19.74 33.57 -8.03
CA LEU A 119 -19.93 32.32 -7.29
C LEU A 119 -20.09 32.56 -5.79
N LYS A 120 -19.37 33.51 -5.20
CA LYS A 120 -19.55 33.90 -3.79
C LYS A 120 -20.91 34.52 -3.52
N GLU A 121 -21.37 35.40 -4.41
CA GLU A 121 -22.72 35.98 -4.33
C GLU A 121 -23.80 34.91 -4.43
N LEU A 122 -23.62 33.94 -5.34
CA LEU A 122 -24.53 32.80 -5.49
C LEU A 122 -24.52 31.90 -4.26
N LEU A 123 -23.32 31.59 -3.72
CA LEU A 123 -23.16 30.78 -2.51
C LEU A 123 -23.85 31.41 -1.32
N ASN A 124 -23.71 32.72 -1.11
CA ASN A 124 -24.36 33.42 0.00
C ASN A 124 -25.89 33.25 -0.01
N LYS A 125 -26.50 33.19 -1.21
CA LYS A 125 -27.95 32.98 -1.36
C LYS A 125 -28.32 31.50 -1.24
N SER A 126 -27.57 30.62 -1.92
CA SER A 126 -27.91 29.20 -2.02
C SER A 126 -27.58 28.41 -0.75
N PHE A 127 -26.61 28.84 0.05
CA PHE A 127 -26.21 28.12 1.28
C PHE A 127 -27.32 28.10 2.33
N LEU A 128 -28.24 29.09 2.32
CA LEU A 128 -29.40 29.14 3.22
C LEU A 128 -30.30 27.91 3.08
N VAL A 129 -30.30 27.27 1.91
CA VAL A 129 -31.09 26.07 1.59
C VAL A 129 -30.24 24.81 1.46
N VAL A 130 -29.02 24.79 2.01
CA VAL A 130 -28.11 23.62 1.93
C VAL A 130 -28.71 22.33 2.52
N LYS A 131 -29.62 22.47 3.50
CA LYS A 131 -30.33 21.34 4.11
C LYS A 131 -31.43 20.77 3.22
N THR A 132 -31.90 21.52 2.22
CA THR A 132 -32.92 21.07 1.26
C THR A 132 -32.29 20.17 0.21
N LYS A 133 -32.55 18.86 0.30
CA LYS A 133 -31.94 17.82 -0.57
C LYS A 133 -32.06 18.13 -2.06
N ALA A 134 -33.19 18.67 -2.51
CA ALA A 134 -33.42 19.00 -3.92
C ALA A 134 -32.46 20.09 -4.46
N LEU A 135 -32.08 21.06 -3.61
CA LEU A 135 -31.23 22.20 -3.98
C LEU A 135 -29.78 22.04 -3.55
N ARG A 136 -29.47 21.11 -2.64
CA ARG A 136 -28.13 20.81 -2.15
C ARG A 136 -27.10 20.60 -3.28
N PRO A 137 -27.39 19.88 -4.39
CA PRO A 137 -26.43 19.73 -5.49
C PRO A 137 -25.94 21.06 -6.09
N VAL A 138 -26.81 22.08 -6.11
CA VAL A 138 -26.46 23.42 -6.58
C VAL A 138 -25.44 24.06 -5.65
N VAL A 139 -25.66 23.97 -4.34
CA VAL A 139 -24.72 24.51 -3.33
C VAL A 139 -23.36 23.82 -3.44
N MET A 140 -23.34 22.49 -3.55
CA MET A 140 -22.12 21.70 -3.70
C MET A 140 -21.37 22.05 -4.98
N ALA A 141 -22.08 22.21 -6.11
CA ALA A 141 -21.47 22.61 -7.38
C ALA A 141 -20.86 24.01 -7.32
N VAL A 142 -21.52 24.97 -6.67
CA VAL A 142 -20.95 26.32 -6.48
C VAL A 142 -19.65 26.26 -5.66
N MET A 143 -19.65 25.51 -4.55
CA MET A 143 -18.46 25.37 -3.70
C MET A 143 -17.31 24.67 -4.42
N LYS A 144 -17.59 23.66 -5.25
CA LYS A 144 -16.60 22.95 -6.06
C LYS A 144 -15.80 23.88 -6.98
N HIS A 145 -16.46 24.88 -7.56
CA HIS A 145 -15.82 25.80 -8.52
C HIS A 145 -15.22 27.05 -7.87
N LEU A 146 -15.36 27.22 -6.55
CA LEU A 146 -14.75 28.31 -5.79
C LEU A 146 -13.29 27.99 -5.45
N SER A 147 -12.40 28.93 -5.75
CA SER A 147 -10.99 28.87 -5.35
C SER A 147 -10.83 28.81 -3.83
N HIS A 148 -11.67 29.56 -3.11
CA HIS A 148 -11.67 29.64 -1.65
C HIS A 148 -13.10 29.77 -1.12
N VAL A 149 -13.51 28.80 -0.31
CA VAL A 149 -14.79 28.81 0.43
C VAL A 149 -14.55 29.40 1.82
N ASP A 150 -15.39 30.36 2.23
CA ASP A 150 -15.26 30.99 3.54
C ASP A 150 -15.44 29.98 4.68
N GLU A 151 -14.61 30.11 5.72
CA GLU A 151 -14.53 29.18 6.86
C GLU A 151 -15.87 28.99 7.59
N LYS A 152 -16.72 30.02 7.60
CA LYS A 152 -18.08 29.96 8.18
C LYS A 152 -18.93 28.85 7.56
N TYR A 153 -18.78 28.59 6.27
CA TYR A 153 -19.52 27.54 5.55
C TYR A 153 -18.91 26.17 5.82
N LEU A 154 -17.58 26.08 5.78
CA LEU A 154 -16.85 24.85 6.06
C LEU A 154 -17.16 24.31 7.46
N LYS A 155 -17.24 25.19 8.47
CA LYS A 155 -17.62 24.82 9.86
C LYS A 155 -19.00 24.19 9.97
N VAL A 156 -19.95 24.57 9.11
CA VAL A 156 -21.29 23.97 9.07
C VAL A 156 -21.22 22.58 8.43
N LEU A 157 -20.46 22.44 7.33
CA LEU A 157 -20.28 21.18 6.62
C LEU A 157 -19.58 20.13 7.50
N VAL A 158 -18.51 20.47 8.22
CA VAL A 158 -17.80 19.53 9.13
C VAL A 158 -18.75 18.97 10.20
N LYS A 159 -19.70 19.77 10.69
CA LYS A 159 -20.59 19.38 11.80
C LYS A 159 -21.71 18.45 11.38
N ASP A 160 -22.04 18.41 10.09
CA ASP A 160 -23.15 17.63 9.55
C ASP A 160 -22.61 16.57 8.58
N LYS A 161 -22.65 15.31 9.01
CA LYS A 161 -22.08 14.18 8.26
C LYS A 161 -22.70 14.04 6.87
N GLU A 162 -24.02 14.24 6.73
CA GLU A 162 -24.68 14.09 5.43
C GLU A 162 -24.21 15.17 4.44
N LEU A 163 -24.04 16.41 4.93
CA LEU A 163 -23.52 17.50 4.11
C LEU A 163 -22.04 17.32 3.76
N TYR A 164 -21.24 16.81 4.70
CA TYR A 164 -19.84 16.50 4.47
C TYR A 164 -19.67 15.40 3.43
N ASP A 165 -20.44 14.31 3.53
CA ASP A 165 -20.34 13.17 2.62
C ASP A 165 -20.66 13.59 1.18
N ASP A 166 -21.65 14.47 0.98
CA ASP A 166 -22.05 15.04 -0.31
C ASP A 166 -21.05 16.05 -0.91
N CYS A 167 -20.03 16.49 -0.17
CA CYS A 167 -19.03 17.44 -0.67
C CYS A 167 -18.06 16.79 -1.67
N ASP A 168 -17.76 17.51 -2.75
CA ASP A 168 -16.69 17.15 -3.68
C ASP A 168 -15.32 17.21 -2.97
N THR A 169 -14.39 16.33 -3.38
CA THR A 169 -13.02 16.27 -2.86
C THR A 169 -12.34 17.62 -2.86
N VAL A 170 -12.57 18.47 -3.88
CA VAL A 170 -11.98 19.82 -3.94
C VAL A 170 -12.39 20.69 -2.75
N VAL A 171 -13.64 20.57 -2.30
CA VAL A 171 -14.14 21.29 -1.11
C VAL A 171 -13.57 20.65 0.15
N LYS A 172 -13.58 19.31 0.23
CA LYS A 172 -13.02 18.58 1.38
C LYS A 172 -11.53 18.89 1.61
N ARG A 173 -10.72 19.06 0.55
CA ARG A 173 -9.31 19.51 0.66
C ARG A 173 -9.17 20.84 1.40
N GLN A 174 -10.10 21.78 1.21
CA GLN A 174 -10.09 23.06 1.92
C GLN A 174 -10.42 22.89 3.42
N MET A 175 -11.11 21.82 3.80
CA MET A 175 -11.42 21.47 5.19
C MET A 175 -10.27 20.71 5.84
N TRP A 176 -9.67 19.78 5.09
CA TRP A 176 -8.55 18.93 5.53
C TRP A 176 -7.26 19.71 5.78
N LYS A 177 -6.94 20.72 4.96
CA LYS A 177 -5.66 21.45 5.02
C LYS A 177 -5.38 22.12 6.37
N ASP A 178 -6.43 22.40 7.14
CA ASP A 178 -6.35 23.06 8.45
C ASP A 178 -6.85 22.15 9.59
N ASN A 179 -7.21 20.88 9.29
CA ASN A 179 -7.72 19.93 10.27
C ASN A 179 -7.11 18.53 10.08
N GLN A 180 -5.98 18.29 10.78
CA GLN A 180 -5.22 17.05 10.66
C GLN A 180 -5.96 15.81 11.12
N SER A 181 -6.77 15.89 12.18
CA SER A 181 -7.53 14.73 12.66
C SER A 181 -8.58 14.32 11.63
N LEU A 182 -9.32 15.27 11.07
CA LEU A 182 -10.34 14.99 10.06
C LEU A 182 -9.73 14.32 8.82
N PHE A 183 -8.59 14.81 8.33
CA PHE A 183 -7.90 14.19 7.20
C PHE A 183 -7.32 12.82 7.56
N GLY A 184 -6.79 12.67 8.78
CA GLY A 184 -6.31 11.40 9.30
C GLY A 184 -7.40 10.32 9.34
N ASP A 185 -8.63 10.68 9.72
CA ASP A 185 -9.78 9.77 9.76
C ASP A 185 -10.17 9.25 8.37
N GLU A 186 -9.98 10.06 7.32
CA GLU A 186 -10.23 9.66 5.92
C GLU A 186 -9.10 8.82 5.33
N VAL A 187 -7.85 9.15 5.65
CA VAL A 187 -6.65 8.50 5.08
C VAL A 187 -6.30 7.19 5.79
N SER A 188 -6.49 7.10 7.11
CA SER A 188 -6.11 5.93 7.92
C SER A 188 -6.74 4.60 7.44
N PRO A 189 -8.03 4.55 7.05
CA PRO A 189 -8.62 3.35 6.46
C PRO A 189 -7.93 2.93 5.17
N LEU A 190 -7.55 3.89 4.30
CA LEU A 190 -6.84 3.61 3.06
C LEU A 190 -5.44 3.06 3.32
N LEU A 191 -4.70 3.64 4.27
CA LEU A 191 -3.38 3.13 4.66
C LEU A 191 -3.46 1.71 5.22
N SER A 192 -4.49 1.43 6.03
CA SER A 192 -4.74 0.09 6.57
C SER A 192 -5.14 -0.91 5.47
N GLN A 193 -5.96 -0.47 4.52
CA GLN A 193 -6.35 -1.27 3.35
C GLN A 193 -5.12 -1.64 2.51
N TYR A 194 -4.23 -0.68 2.23
CA TYR A 194 -3.02 -0.93 1.43
C TYR A 194 -2.15 -2.04 2.04
N ILE A 195 -1.91 -2.00 3.35
CA ILE A 195 -1.14 -3.03 4.04
C ILE A 195 -1.83 -4.38 3.95
N LYS A 196 -3.14 -4.43 4.19
CA LYS A 196 -3.93 -5.67 4.06
C LYS A 196 -3.85 -6.26 2.66
N GLU A 197 -3.90 -5.44 1.61
CA GLU A 197 -3.75 -5.91 0.21
C GLU A 197 -2.35 -6.54 -0.03
N LYS A 198 -1.28 -5.96 0.54
CA LYS A 198 0.07 -6.54 0.45
C LYS A 198 0.19 -7.85 1.22
N GLU A 199 -0.36 -7.91 2.44
CA GLU A 199 -0.37 -9.13 3.25
C GLU A 199 -1.18 -10.25 2.58
N GLN A 200 -2.33 -9.92 1.99
CA GLN A 200 -3.12 -10.88 1.22
C GLN A 200 -2.32 -11.48 0.07
N LEU A 201 -1.57 -10.64 -0.67
CA LEU A 201 -0.70 -11.12 -1.75
C LEU A 201 0.42 -12.03 -1.23
N LEU A 202 1.04 -11.69 -0.11
CA LEU A 202 2.15 -12.44 0.46
C LEU A 202 1.72 -13.81 1.02
N PHE A 203 0.55 -13.86 1.64
CA PHE A 203 0.09 -15.03 2.39
C PHE A 203 -1.02 -15.85 1.71
N ASP A 204 -1.40 -15.53 0.47
CA ASP A 204 -2.32 -16.37 -0.30
C ASP A 204 -1.68 -17.74 -0.59
N GLN A 205 -2.32 -18.80 -0.09
CA GLN A 205 -1.84 -20.18 -0.20
C GLN A 205 -2.31 -20.88 -1.46
N ASN A 206 -3.35 -20.37 -2.11
CA ASN A 206 -3.93 -21.02 -3.28
C ASN A 206 -3.31 -20.50 -4.59
N ASN A 207 -2.55 -19.42 -4.53
CA ASN A 207 -1.99 -18.77 -5.71
C ASN A 207 -0.44 -18.82 -5.72
N LEU A 208 0.10 -19.51 -6.72
CA LEU A 208 1.53 -19.57 -7.02
C LEU A 208 1.98 -18.55 -8.07
N THR A 209 1.04 -18.01 -8.83
CA THR A 209 1.32 -17.11 -9.97
C THR A 209 1.56 -15.65 -9.53
N ASN A 210 1.06 -15.25 -8.37
CA ASN A 210 1.21 -13.90 -7.83
C ASN A 210 2.52 -13.74 -7.05
N LEU A 211 3.65 -13.71 -7.76
CA LEU A 211 4.94 -13.39 -7.16
C LEU A 211 5.02 -11.90 -6.77
N PHE A 212 5.40 -11.61 -5.53
CA PHE A 212 5.47 -10.25 -4.98
C PHE A 212 6.25 -9.24 -5.84
N PHE A 213 7.38 -9.65 -6.44
CA PHE A 213 8.25 -8.79 -7.24
C PHE A 213 7.89 -8.70 -8.74
N LEU A 214 6.84 -9.40 -9.18
CA LEU A 214 6.45 -9.44 -10.59
C LEU A 214 5.78 -8.14 -11.11
N PRO A 215 4.87 -7.48 -10.34
CA PRO A 215 4.20 -6.28 -10.84
C PRO A 215 5.16 -5.16 -11.20
N SER A 216 5.02 -4.62 -12.42
CA SER A 216 5.82 -3.47 -12.86
C SER A 216 5.48 -2.22 -12.03
N PRO A 217 6.41 -1.25 -11.89
CA PRO A 217 6.14 -0.03 -11.14
C PRO A 217 4.86 0.71 -11.59
N LYS A 218 4.57 0.72 -12.90
CA LYS A 218 3.36 1.33 -13.46
C LYS A 218 2.08 0.63 -12.98
N VAL A 219 2.06 -0.70 -12.96
CA VAL A 219 0.90 -1.48 -12.49
C VAL A 219 0.67 -1.25 -11.00
N ARG A 220 1.73 -1.20 -10.20
CA ARG A 220 1.61 -0.99 -8.75
C ARG A 220 0.93 0.34 -8.41
N ARG A 221 1.27 1.41 -9.13
CA ARG A 221 0.69 2.75 -8.93
C ARG A 221 -0.78 2.86 -9.33
N GLN A 222 -1.28 1.96 -10.18
CA GLN A 222 -2.68 1.92 -10.57
C GLN A 222 -3.59 1.30 -9.50
N GLY A 223 -3.04 0.85 -8.37
CA GLY A 223 -3.81 0.36 -7.23
C GLY A 223 -4.80 1.39 -6.70
N GLU A 224 -5.98 0.92 -6.30
CA GLU A 224 -7.11 1.76 -5.88
C GLU A 224 -6.72 2.74 -4.76
N VAL A 225 -5.99 2.26 -3.76
CA VAL A 225 -5.55 3.09 -2.63
C VAL A 225 -4.62 4.22 -3.09
N VAL A 226 -3.63 3.92 -3.92
CA VAL A 226 -2.65 4.92 -4.41
C VAL A 226 -3.37 6.01 -5.20
N GLN A 227 -4.27 5.61 -6.11
CA GLN A 227 -5.05 6.53 -6.93
C GLN A 227 -6.01 7.39 -6.09
N LYS A 228 -6.67 6.79 -5.09
CA LYS A 228 -7.53 7.54 -4.15
C LYS A 228 -6.72 8.55 -3.34
N LEU A 229 -5.56 8.18 -2.80
CA LEU A 229 -4.70 9.10 -2.05
C LEU A 229 -4.21 10.25 -2.93
N ALA A 230 -3.72 9.95 -4.14
CA ALA A 230 -3.31 10.98 -5.09
C ALA A 230 -4.48 11.93 -5.43
N HIS A 231 -5.68 11.38 -5.64
CA HIS A 231 -6.89 12.18 -5.84
C HIS A 231 -7.27 13.01 -4.61
N MET A 232 -7.18 12.48 -3.39
CA MET A 232 -7.49 13.25 -2.18
C MET A 232 -6.53 14.41 -1.99
N ILE A 233 -5.24 14.21 -2.21
CA ILE A 233 -4.19 15.23 -2.09
C ILE A 233 -4.33 16.30 -3.17
N GLY A 234 -4.52 15.90 -4.43
CA GLY A 234 -4.50 16.81 -5.58
C GLY A 234 -3.18 17.57 -5.68
N ASN A 235 -3.25 18.89 -5.81
CA ASN A 235 -2.08 19.78 -5.84
C ASN A 235 -1.77 20.46 -4.49
N ASN A 236 -2.37 19.99 -3.38
CA ASN A 236 -2.18 20.61 -2.08
C ASN A 236 -0.95 20.04 -1.35
N VAL A 237 0.13 20.81 -1.32
CA VAL A 237 1.41 20.43 -0.69
C VAL A 237 1.26 20.10 0.80
N ARG A 238 0.40 20.82 1.55
CA ARG A 238 0.20 20.53 2.98
C ARG A 238 -0.42 19.15 3.20
N LEU A 239 -1.42 18.77 2.40
CA LEU A 239 -2.03 17.45 2.50
C LEU A 239 -1.02 16.35 2.13
N TYR A 240 -0.17 16.60 1.13
CA TYR A 240 0.92 15.69 0.78
C TYR A 240 1.88 15.49 1.97
N ASP A 241 2.36 16.59 2.57
CA ASP A 241 3.26 16.56 3.73
C ASP A 241 2.63 15.81 4.92
N MET A 242 1.33 15.99 5.16
CA MET A 242 0.59 15.27 6.19
C MET A 242 0.56 13.76 5.92
N VAL A 243 0.31 13.32 4.68
CA VAL A 243 0.40 11.90 4.33
C VAL A 243 1.81 11.38 4.55
N LEU A 244 2.85 12.12 4.12
CA LEU A 244 4.24 11.72 4.38
C LEU A 244 4.54 11.58 5.87
N GLN A 245 4.02 12.48 6.70
CA GLN A 245 4.15 12.39 8.16
C GLN A 245 3.45 11.15 8.72
N PHE A 246 2.25 10.81 8.24
CA PHE A 246 1.56 9.58 8.63
C PHE A 246 2.36 8.34 8.23
N LEU A 247 2.89 8.29 7.00
CA LEU A 247 3.72 7.17 6.53
C LEU A 247 4.98 7.00 7.38
N ARG A 248 5.70 8.09 7.71
CA ARG A 248 6.87 8.05 8.61
C ARG A 248 6.50 7.53 9.99
N THR A 249 5.41 8.04 10.57
CA THR A 249 4.94 7.63 11.90
C THR A 249 4.56 6.15 11.94
N LEU A 250 3.83 5.68 10.92
CA LEU A 250 3.42 4.28 10.82
C LEU A 250 4.61 3.37 10.55
N PHE A 251 5.55 3.77 9.69
CA PHE A 251 6.79 3.04 9.45
C PHE A 251 7.59 2.85 10.76
N LEU A 252 7.77 3.91 11.54
CA LEU A 252 8.46 3.83 12.83
C LEU A 252 7.75 2.91 13.82
N ARG A 253 6.43 3.09 13.98
CA ARG A 253 5.63 2.36 14.97
C ARG A 253 5.45 0.88 14.65
N THR A 254 5.29 0.54 13.38
CA THR A 254 4.93 -0.82 12.94
C THR A 254 6.11 -1.60 12.37
N ARG A 255 7.20 -0.92 11.98
CA ARG A 255 8.31 -1.48 11.21
C ARG A 255 7.91 -2.05 9.85
N ASN A 256 6.71 -1.74 9.35
CA ASN A 256 6.23 -2.25 8.08
C ASN A 256 6.81 -1.44 6.90
N VAL A 257 7.71 -2.08 6.14
CA VAL A 257 8.39 -1.49 4.99
C VAL A 257 7.47 -1.13 3.82
N HIS A 258 6.24 -1.65 3.77
CA HIS A 258 5.29 -1.32 2.72
C HIS A 258 4.79 0.13 2.78
N TYR A 259 4.95 0.82 3.92
CA TYR A 259 4.74 2.28 3.96
C TYR A 259 5.82 3.04 3.16
N CYS A 260 7.03 2.52 3.06
CA CYS A 260 8.07 3.03 2.18
C CYS A 260 7.71 2.81 0.70
N THR A 261 7.16 1.64 0.38
CA THR A 261 6.62 1.35 -0.96
C THR A 261 5.50 2.34 -1.33
N LEU A 262 4.56 2.58 -0.41
CA LEU A 262 3.45 3.51 -0.63
C LEU A 262 3.93 4.95 -0.84
N ARG A 263 4.94 5.39 -0.07
CA ARG A 263 5.59 6.70 -0.28
C ARG A 263 6.10 6.83 -1.71
N ALA A 264 6.81 5.82 -2.19
CA ALA A 264 7.38 5.80 -3.53
C ALA A 264 6.31 5.80 -4.62
N GLU A 265 5.31 4.93 -4.49
CA GLU A 265 4.21 4.81 -5.44
C GLU A 265 3.39 6.09 -5.51
N LEU A 266 3.12 6.74 -4.37
CA LEU A 266 2.35 7.98 -4.31
C LEU A 266 3.08 9.14 -5.00
N LEU A 267 4.37 9.33 -4.73
CA LEU A 267 5.15 10.39 -5.37
C LEU A 267 5.21 10.20 -6.89
N MET A 268 5.40 8.97 -7.33
CA MET A 268 5.44 8.65 -8.76
C MET A 268 4.06 8.69 -9.42
N ALA A 269 2.96 8.41 -8.70
CA ALA A 269 1.60 8.60 -9.20
C ALA A 269 1.29 10.09 -9.42
N LEU A 270 1.67 10.95 -8.48
CA LEU A 270 1.53 12.41 -8.61
C LEU A 270 2.35 12.97 -9.77
N HIS A 271 3.55 12.40 -10.01
CA HIS A 271 4.37 12.71 -11.18
C HIS A 271 3.69 12.32 -12.50
N GLU A 272 3.07 11.14 -12.58
CA GLU A 272 2.35 10.69 -13.78
C GLU A 272 1.11 11.55 -14.09
N THR A 273 0.49 12.14 -13.05
CA THR A 273 -0.61 13.11 -13.19
C THR A 273 -0.13 14.55 -13.37
N GLU A 274 1.17 14.77 -13.55
CA GLU A 274 1.79 16.09 -13.81
C GLU A 274 1.53 17.15 -12.70
N VAL A 275 1.45 16.74 -11.43
CA VAL A 275 1.26 17.67 -10.30
C VAL A 275 2.59 18.34 -9.94
N GLN A 276 2.88 19.45 -10.62
CA GLN A 276 4.15 20.18 -10.50
C GLN A 276 4.33 20.86 -9.14
N GLU A 277 3.25 21.26 -8.47
CA GLU A 277 3.29 21.92 -7.17
C GLU A 277 3.92 21.03 -6.09
N ILE A 278 3.74 19.71 -6.20
CA ILE A 278 4.32 18.73 -5.27
C ILE A 278 5.69 18.27 -5.80
N THR A 279 5.76 17.84 -7.06
CA THR A 279 7.00 17.25 -7.62
C THR A 279 8.17 18.22 -7.69
N ASN A 280 7.94 19.52 -7.84
CA ASN A 280 9.01 20.52 -7.82
C ASN A 280 9.56 20.80 -6.42
N VAL A 281 8.78 20.52 -5.37
CA VAL A 281 9.12 20.83 -3.98
C VAL A 281 9.65 19.60 -3.23
N ASP A 282 9.19 18.40 -3.59
CA ASP A 282 9.68 17.16 -2.97
C ASP A 282 11.16 16.91 -3.32
N PRO A 283 12.07 16.88 -2.33
CA PRO A 283 13.51 16.74 -2.57
C PRO A 283 13.90 15.36 -3.07
N CYS A 284 13.05 14.34 -2.88
CA CYS A 284 13.27 12.97 -3.30
C CYS A 284 12.73 12.68 -4.71
N HIS A 285 11.98 13.59 -5.34
CA HIS A 285 11.32 13.35 -6.64
C HIS A 285 12.29 12.86 -7.72
N LYS A 286 13.33 13.63 -8.02
CA LYS A 286 14.29 13.28 -9.09
C LYS A 286 15.04 11.98 -8.81
N PHE A 287 15.43 11.77 -7.55
CA PHE A 287 16.08 10.54 -7.12
C PHE A 287 15.18 9.33 -7.30
N THR A 288 13.94 9.43 -6.80
CA THR A 288 12.91 8.38 -6.91
C THR A 288 12.62 8.04 -8.35
N TRP A 289 12.49 9.05 -9.21
CA TRP A 289 12.25 8.85 -10.64
C TRP A 289 13.40 8.11 -11.33
N CYS A 290 14.65 8.45 -10.98
CA CYS A 290 15.83 7.75 -11.50
C CYS A 290 15.87 6.28 -11.04
N VAL A 291 15.62 6.03 -9.74
CA VAL A 291 15.56 4.67 -9.19
C VAL A 291 14.40 3.87 -9.79
N ASP A 292 13.21 4.46 -9.96
CA ASP A 292 12.05 3.82 -10.60
C ASP A 292 12.37 3.39 -12.04
N ALA A 293 13.09 4.23 -12.78
CA ALA A 293 13.56 3.89 -14.13
C ALA A 293 14.53 2.71 -14.13
N CYS A 294 15.47 2.69 -13.19
CA CYS A 294 16.39 1.57 -12.98
C CYS A 294 15.67 0.26 -12.63
N ILE A 295 14.68 0.29 -11.73
CA ILE A 295 13.86 -0.86 -11.36
C ILE A 295 13.08 -1.37 -12.58
N ARG A 296 12.46 -0.48 -13.35
CA ARG A 296 11.69 -0.82 -14.54
C ARG A 296 12.54 -1.50 -15.61
N GLU A 297 13.75 -0.99 -15.84
CA GLU A 297 14.65 -1.50 -16.87
C GLU A 297 15.57 -2.63 -16.38
N ARG A 298 15.55 -2.91 -15.07
CA ARG A 298 16.39 -3.92 -14.41
C ARG A 298 17.88 -3.74 -14.72
N ASN A 299 18.32 -2.48 -14.85
CA ASN A 299 19.69 -2.12 -15.16
C ASN A 299 20.07 -0.74 -14.61
N VAL A 300 21.35 -0.56 -14.31
CA VAL A 300 21.96 0.75 -14.01
C VAL A 300 23.11 0.98 -14.97
N ASP A 301 22.95 1.93 -15.90
CA ASP A 301 24.02 2.33 -16.80
C ASP A 301 24.96 3.37 -16.16
N THR A 302 26.05 3.70 -16.85
CA THR A 302 27.05 4.67 -16.38
C THR A 302 26.48 6.08 -16.24
N LYS A 303 25.40 6.44 -16.97
CA LYS A 303 24.79 7.77 -16.90
C LYS A 303 23.92 7.89 -15.64
N ARG A 304 23.01 6.94 -15.43
CA ARG A 304 22.13 6.87 -14.26
C ARG A 304 22.91 6.70 -12.98
N SER A 305 23.95 5.87 -12.96
CA SER A 305 24.83 5.77 -11.79
C SER A 305 25.45 7.11 -11.43
N ARG A 306 25.91 7.90 -12.41
CA ARG A 306 26.43 9.26 -12.17
C ARG A 306 25.35 10.22 -11.66
N GLU A 307 24.13 10.15 -12.18
CA GLU A 307 23.01 10.98 -11.70
C GLU A 307 22.64 10.63 -10.25
N ILE A 308 22.48 9.35 -9.93
CA ILE A 308 22.19 8.85 -8.59
C ILE A 308 23.30 9.25 -7.60
N GLN A 309 24.56 9.04 -7.99
CA GLN A 309 25.73 9.45 -7.21
C GLN A 309 25.70 10.96 -6.94
N ALA A 310 25.43 11.78 -7.97
CA ALA A 310 25.36 13.23 -7.82
C ALA A 310 24.21 13.69 -6.90
N PHE A 311 23.09 12.95 -6.84
CA PHE A 311 22.03 13.24 -5.88
C PHE A 311 22.47 12.98 -4.44
N LEU A 312 23.10 11.84 -4.18
CA LEU A 312 23.59 11.50 -2.84
C LEU A 312 24.70 12.44 -2.38
N ASP A 313 25.67 12.72 -3.24
CA ASP A 313 26.80 13.60 -2.94
C ASP A 313 26.39 15.09 -2.91
N GLY A 314 25.23 15.44 -3.49
CA GLY A 314 24.70 16.79 -3.56
C GLY A 314 23.95 17.26 -2.31
N ILE A 315 23.76 16.39 -1.30
CA ILE A 315 23.07 16.72 -0.05
C ILE A 315 23.96 17.68 0.76
N LYS A 316 23.49 18.92 0.95
CA LYS A 316 24.23 19.96 1.66
C LYS A 316 24.11 19.79 3.17
N SER A 317 25.11 20.30 3.89
CA SER A 317 25.00 20.42 5.35
C SER A 317 23.82 21.33 5.73
N GLY A 318 23.03 20.92 6.71
CA GLY A 318 21.75 21.52 7.10
C GLY A 318 20.52 20.95 6.38
N GLN A 319 20.70 20.08 5.37
CA GLN A 319 19.61 19.38 4.65
C GLN A 319 19.66 17.87 4.86
N GLU A 320 20.36 17.40 5.90
CA GLU A 320 20.61 15.99 6.11
C GLU A 320 19.31 15.20 6.30
N GLN A 321 18.22 15.82 6.77
CA GLN A 321 16.89 15.20 6.89
C GLN A 321 16.39 14.54 5.58
N VAL A 322 16.79 15.09 4.43
CA VAL A 322 16.48 14.51 3.09
C VAL A 322 17.02 13.08 2.99
N LEU A 323 18.16 12.79 3.63
CA LEU A 323 18.74 11.46 3.67
C LEU A 323 17.80 10.43 4.31
N GLY A 324 17.03 10.82 5.33
CA GLY A 324 16.02 9.95 5.94
C GLY A 324 14.92 9.56 4.94
N ASP A 325 14.43 10.53 4.17
CA ASP A 325 13.43 10.28 3.14
C ASP A 325 13.98 9.43 1.98
N LEU A 326 15.20 9.72 1.51
CA LEU A 326 15.89 8.89 0.51
C LEU A 326 16.12 7.47 1.02
N SER A 327 16.44 7.31 2.30
CA SER A 327 16.59 6.00 2.92
C SER A 327 15.26 5.25 2.93
N MET A 328 14.12 5.90 3.22
CA MET A 328 12.80 5.27 3.06
C MET A 328 12.59 4.80 1.62
N MET A 329 12.91 5.63 0.63
CA MET A 329 12.77 5.26 -0.78
C MET A 329 13.56 3.99 -1.13
N LEU A 330 14.76 3.84 -0.56
CA LEU A 330 15.63 2.68 -0.77
C LEU A 330 15.29 1.48 0.13
N CYS A 331 14.54 1.70 1.20
CA CYS A 331 13.99 0.65 2.08
C CYS A 331 12.76 -0.03 1.48
N ASP A 332 12.19 0.50 0.38
CA ASP A 332 11.17 -0.18 -0.41
C ASP A 332 11.66 -1.58 -0.83
N PRO A 333 10.94 -2.68 -0.54
CA PRO A 333 11.33 -4.03 -0.94
C PRO A 333 11.68 -4.16 -2.43
N TYR A 334 11.01 -3.43 -3.32
CA TYR A 334 11.33 -3.46 -4.75
C TYR A 334 12.69 -2.82 -5.07
N ALA A 335 13.06 -1.75 -4.36
CA ALA A 335 14.38 -1.14 -4.46
C ALA A 335 15.46 -2.08 -3.90
N VAL A 336 15.25 -2.67 -2.72
CA VAL A 336 16.16 -3.66 -2.13
C VAL A 336 16.37 -4.85 -3.07
N HIS A 337 15.29 -5.40 -3.62
CA HIS A 337 15.35 -6.49 -4.61
C HIS A 337 16.19 -6.09 -5.82
N PHE A 338 15.94 -4.92 -6.38
CA PHE A 338 16.67 -4.42 -7.53
C PHE A 338 18.16 -4.22 -7.24
N LEU A 339 18.52 -3.59 -6.11
CA LEU A 339 19.89 -3.32 -5.72
C LEU A 339 20.68 -4.62 -5.49
N ALA A 340 20.09 -5.58 -4.78
CA ALA A 340 20.72 -6.85 -4.47
C ALA A 340 20.90 -7.71 -5.74
N THR A 341 19.84 -7.89 -6.54
CA THR A 341 19.90 -8.67 -7.79
C THR A 341 20.84 -8.05 -8.83
N SER A 342 20.88 -6.72 -8.94
CA SER A 342 21.82 -6.02 -9.82
C SER A 342 23.27 -6.18 -9.34
N SER A 343 23.49 -6.13 -8.03
CA SER A 343 24.82 -6.39 -7.46
C SER A 343 25.30 -7.81 -7.75
N LEU A 344 24.44 -8.82 -7.56
CA LEU A 344 24.76 -10.21 -7.89
C LEU A 344 25.03 -10.42 -9.38
N LYS A 345 24.24 -9.77 -10.26
CA LYS A 345 24.47 -9.82 -11.71
C LYS A 345 25.84 -9.25 -12.08
N ILE A 346 26.25 -8.14 -11.45
CA ILE A 346 27.60 -7.59 -11.65
C ILE A 346 28.65 -8.58 -11.14
N LEU A 347 28.49 -9.17 -9.95
CA LEU A 347 29.44 -10.16 -9.43
C LEU A 347 29.61 -11.36 -10.36
N HIS A 348 28.53 -11.89 -10.95
CA HIS A 348 28.62 -12.96 -11.96
C HIS A 348 29.43 -12.52 -13.19
N ASN A 349 29.23 -11.28 -13.67
CA ASN A 349 30.02 -10.74 -14.78
C ASN A 349 31.49 -10.55 -14.40
N LEU A 350 31.77 -10.13 -13.16
CA LEU A 350 33.14 -9.97 -12.65
C LEU A 350 33.85 -11.33 -12.54
N VAL A 351 33.15 -12.37 -12.10
CA VAL A 351 33.65 -13.76 -12.13
C VAL A 351 34.01 -14.18 -13.56
N ALA A 352 33.09 -13.96 -14.51
CA ALA A 352 33.30 -14.34 -15.91
C ALA A 352 34.42 -13.53 -16.61
N SER A 353 34.70 -12.32 -16.14
CA SER A 353 35.74 -11.43 -16.68
C SER A 353 37.02 -11.40 -15.84
N GLU A 354 37.12 -12.26 -14.83
CA GLU A 354 38.27 -12.37 -13.91
C GLU A 354 38.68 -11.03 -13.27
N SER A 355 37.69 -10.18 -12.95
CA SER A 355 37.93 -8.83 -12.43
C SER A 355 37.49 -8.67 -10.96
N LEU A 356 38.09 -7.70 -10.26
CA LEU A 356 37.91 -7.53 -8.82
C LEU A 356 36.73 -6.60 -8.48
N PRO A 357 35.88 -6.93 -7.47
CA PRO A 357 34.74 -6.11 -7.06
C PRO A 357 35.07 -4.66 -6.71
N ARG A 358 36.24 -4.43 -6.09
CA ARG A 358 36.67 -3.11 -5.63
C ARG A 358 36.88 -2.09 -6.74
N GLU A 359 37.07 -2.55 -7.98
CA GLU A 359 37.32 -1.70 -9.15
C GLU A 359 36.02 -1.29 -9.85
N HIS A 360 34.89 -1.93 -9.51
CA HIS A 360 33.62 -1.71 -10.19
C HIS A 360 32.78 -0.62 -9.49
N HIS A 361 32.89 0.62 -9.98
CA HIS A 361 32.25 1.78 -9.35
C HIS A 361 30.72 1.67 -9.19
N ILE A 362 30.00 1.08 -10.15
CA ILE A 362 28.54 0.91 -10.04
C ILE A 362 28.20 -0.06 -8.90
N LEU A 363 29.02 -1.10 -8.69
CA LEU A 363 28.78 -2.06 -7.62
C LEU A 363 28.89 -1.37 -6.27
N LEU A 364 29.95 -0.57 -6.08
CA LEU A 364 30.14 0.20 -4.85
C LEU A 364 28.98 1.17 -4.58
N LEU A 365 28.46 1.83 -5.63
CA LEU A 365 27.27 2.68 -5.52
C LEU A 365 26.03 1.87 -5.10
N LEU A 366 25.77 0.72 -5.72
CA LEU A 366 24.62 -0.12 -5.35
C LEU A 366 24.71 -0.59 -3.89
N LEU A 367 25.91 -0.95 -3.42
CA LEU A 367 26.15 -1.36 -2.03
C LEU A 367 25.95 -0.19 -1.05
N ARG A 368 26.39 1.02 -1.41
CA ARG A 368 26.14 2.25 -0.64
C ARG A 368 24.64 2.54 -0.53
N MET A 369 23.90 2.47 -1.64
CA MET A 369 22.45 2.64 -1.65
C MET A 369 21.73 1.57 -0.82
N LEU A 370 22.18 0.32 -0.92
CA LEU A 370 21.62 -0.78 -0.15
C LEU A 370 21.86 -0.56 1.35
N ALA A 371 23.08 -0.18 1.75
CA ALA A 371 23.39 0.16 3.15
C ALA A 371 22.48 1.29 3.67
N LEU A 372 22.27 2.32 2.84
CA LEU A 372 21.42 3.46 3.15
C LEU A 372 19.96 3.04 3.40
N GLY A 373 19.38 2.27 2.47
CA GLY A 373 18.01 1.75 2.60
C GLY A 373 17.83 0.84 3.82
N LEU A 374 18.77 -0.06 4.09
CA LEU A 374 18.70 -0.99 5.23
C LEU A 374 18.82 -0.30 6.59
N SER A 375 19.32 0.94 6.61
CA SER A 375 19.48 1.78 7.82
C SER A 375 18.32 2.77 8.01
N ALA A 376 17.33 2.79 7.11
CA ALA A 376 16.27 3.80 7.09
C ALA A 376 15.50 3.91 8.40
N TRP A 377 15.09 2.78 8.98
CA TRP A 377 14.33 2.78 10.24
C TRP A 377 15.16 3.41 11.38
N GLN A 378 16.41 2.96 11.56
CA GLN A 378 17.29 3.46 12.61
C GLN A 378 17.63 4.95 12.41
N MET A 379 17.87 5.37 11.16
CA MET A 379 18.15 6.76 10.82
C MET A 379 16.99 7.69 11.20
N ILE A 380 15.76 7.28 10.92
CA ILE A 380 14.57 8.07 11.21
C ILE A 380 14.24 8.03 12.71
N ASP A 381 14.39 6.88 13.37
CA ASP A 381 14.13 6.73 14.81
C ASP A 381 15.11 7.58 15.63
N SER A 382 16.41 7.47 15.33
CA SER A 382 17.47 8.23 16.02
C SER A 382 17.53 9.71 15.65
N GLN A 383 16.92 10.11 14.52
CA GLN A 383 17.09 11.43 13.91
C GLN A 383 18.55 11.76 13.57
N GLU A 384 19.43 10.76 13.48
CA GLU A 384 20.82 10.91 13.06
C GLU A 384 20.95 10.66 11.56
N PHE A 385 20.76 11.72 10.78
CA PHE A 385 20.80 11.64 9.33
C PHE A 385 22.24 11.63 8.79
N ARG A 386 22.88 10.47 8.88
CA ARG A 386 24.24 10.25 8.36
C ARG A 386 24.28 9.00 7.51
N GLU A 387 25.07 9.04 6.45
CA GLU A 387 25.26 7.87 5.62
C GLU A 387 25.98 6.76 6.40
N PRO A 388 25.44 5.53 6.36
CA PRO A 388 26.10 4.39 6.98
C PRO A 388 27.40 4.08 6.23
N ARG A 389 28.49 3.91 7.00
CA ARG A 389 29.78 3.52 6.42
C ARG A 389 29.75 2.04 6.08
N LEU A 390 29.94 1.71 4.80
CA LEU A 390 30.18 0.33 4.39
C LEU A 390 31.59 -0.06 4.80
N ASP A 391 31.72 -1.12 5.61
CA ASP A 391 33.04 -1.65 5.95
C ASP A 391 33.77 -2.11 4.68
N SER A 392 34.98 -1.62 4.49
CA SER A 392 35.90 -2.04 3.43
C SER A 392 36.04 -3.56 3.32
N GLN A 393 35.94 -4.28 4.44
CA GLN A 393 36.05 -5.74 4.46
C GLN A 393 34.88 -6.44 3.77
N VAL A 394 33.72 -5.79 3.65
CA VAL A 394 32.62 -6.30 2.82
C VAL A 394 33.10 -6.44 1.38
N VAL A 395 33.77 -5.41 0.84
CA VAL A 395 34.24 -5.41 -0.54
C VAL A 395 35.48 -6.31 -0.72
N THR A 396 36.38 -6.33 0.25
CA THR A 396 37.68 -7.02 0.10
C THR A 396 37.70 -8.47 0.58
N LYS A 397 36.73 -8.91 1.39
CA LYS A 397 36.66 -10.28 1.93
C LYS A 397 35.33 -10.95 1.64
N PHE A 398 34.20 -10.32 1.98
CA PHE A 398 32.87 -10.93 1.78
C PHE A 398 32.54 -11.12 0.29
N LEU A 399 32.68 -10.09 -0.54
CA LEU A 399 32.36 -10.21 -1.97
C LEU A 399 33.24 -11.26 -2.68
N PRO A 400 34.57 -11.32 -2.46
CA PRO A 400 35.38 -12.43 -2.97
C PRO A 400 34.94 -13.81 -2.45
N ALA A 401 34.55 -13.93 -1.18
CA ALA A 401 34.03 -15.19 -0.65
C ALA A 401 32.71 -15.61 -1.34
N LEU A 402 31.81 -14.66 -1.57
CA LEU A 402 30.58 -14.89 -2.34
C LEU A 402 30.87 -15.24 -3.81
N MET A 403 31.83 -14.57 -4.46
CA MET A 403 32.27 -14.92 -5.81
C MET A 403 32.88 -16.32 -5.87
N SER A 404 33.62 -16.75 -4.84
CA SER A 404 34.12 -18.13 -4.74
C SER A 404 32.98 -19.15 -4.75
N LEU A 405 31.88 -18.87 -4.03
CA LEU A 405 30.67 -19.70 -4.08
C LEU A 405 30.07 -19.75 -5.49
N MET A 406 29.99 -18.59 -6.17
CA MET A 406 29.50 -18.52 -7.54
C MET A 406 30.37 -19.35 -8.51
N VAL A 407 31.70 -19.33 -8.34
CA VAL A 407 32.63 -20.16 -9.12
C VAL A 407 32.40 -21.64 -8.83
N ASP A 408 32.31 -22.04 -7.54
CA ASP A 408 32.03 -23.43 -7.15
C ASP A 408 30.74 -23.94 -7.82
N ASP A 409 29.68 -23.14 -7.83
CA ASP A 409 28.41 -23.48 -8.48
C ASP A 409 28.54 -23.63 -9.99
N GLN A 410 29.26 -22.71 -10.66
CA GLN A 410 29.51 -22.78 -12.09
C GLN A 410 30.32 -24.04 -12.45
N VAL A 411 31.36 -24.36 -11.67
CA VAL A 411 32.16 -25.57 -11.85
C VAL A 411 31.32 -26.83 -11.64
N ARG A 412 30.48 -26.90 -10.58
CA ARG A 412 29.56 -28.04 -10.38
C ARG A 412 28.57 -28.17 -11.54
N SER A 413 28.02 -27.06 -12.03
CA SER A 413 27.11 -27.06 -13.17
C SER A 413 27.80 -27.58 -14.44
N LEU A 414 29.04 -27.16 -14.71
CA LEU A 414 29.82 -27.66 -15.85
C LEU A 414 30.15 -29.15 -15.70
N ASN A 415 30.61 -29.58 -14.52
CA ASN A 415 30.95 -30.98 -14.24
C ASN A 415 29.75 -31.92 -14.44
N SER A 416 28.54 -31.49 -14.06
CA SER A 416 27.31 -32.28 -14.28
C SER A 416 27.02 -32.56 -15.76
N LYS A 417 27.54 -31.74 -16.68
CA LYS A 417 27.35 -31.85 -18.13
C LYS A 417 28.43 -32.66 -18.84
N LEU A 418 29.56 -32.95 -18.19
CA LEU A 418 30.65 -33.75 -18.76
C LEU A 418 30.25 -35.24 -18.91
N PRO A 419 30.89 -36.03 -19.80
CA PRO A 419 30.72 -37.50 -19.86
C PRO A 419 31.15 -38.21 -18.56
N SER A 420 30.58 -39.38 -18.26
CA SER A 420 30.86 -40.15 -17.02
C SER A 420 32.36 -40.38 -16.77
N ASP A 421 33.11 -40.67 -17.83
CA ASP A 421 34.51 -41.10 -17.75
C ASP A 421 35.44 -39.89 -17.45
N GLU A 422 35.02 -38.68 -17.85
CA GLU A 422 35.73 -37.42 -17.56
C GLU A 422 35.34 -36.83 -16.19
N ARG A 423 34.14 -37.16 -15.67
CA ARG A 423 33.69 -36.72 -14.34
C ARG A 423 34.53 -37.30 -13.21
N GLU A 424 34.85 -38.60 -13.26
CA GLU A 424 35.65 -39.26 -12.21
C GLU A 424 37.08 -38.69 -12.16
N SER A 425 37.64 -38.33 -13.31
CA SER A 425 38.94 -37.67 -13.40
C SER A 425 38.90 -36.23 -12.86
N ALA A 426 37.81 -35.48 -13.09
CA ALA A 426 37.64 -34.10 -12.62
C ALA A 426 37.30 -33.99 -11.11
N LEU A 427 36.59 -34.99 -10.55
CA LEU A 427 36.21 -35.04 -9.12
C LEU A 427 37.40 -35.17 -8.16
N THR A 428 38.57 -35.63 -8.63
CA THR A 428 39.75 -35.87 -7.79
C THR A 428 40.55 -34.61 -7.45
N ILE A 429 40.21 -33.44 -8.00
CA ILE A 429 41.08 -32.25 -7.93
C ILE A 429 40.56 -31.16 -6.96
N ILE A 430 39.24 -30.91 -6.84
CA ILE A 430 38.68 -29.96 -5.84
C ILE A 430 37.23 -30.35 -5.46
N GLU A 431 36.97 -30.54 -4.16
CA GLU A 431 35.63 -30.80 -3.62
C GLU A 431 34.82 -29.48 -3.54
N HIS A 432 34.13 -29.11 -4.62
CA HIS A 432 33.30 -27.89 -4.71
C HIS A 432 31.95 -27.98 -3.98
N SER A 433 31.80 -28.95 -3.06
CA SER A 433 30.57 -29.21 -2.29
C SER A 433 30.77 -29.02 -0.78
N GLY A 434 31.95 -28.53 -0.36
CA GLY A 434 32.26 -28.25 1.04
C GLY A 434 31.43 -27.09 1.64
N PRO A 435 31.61 -26.77 2.93
CA PRO A 435 30.89 -25.68 3.59
C PRO A 435 31.18 -24.32 2.91
N PRO A 436 30.31 -23.30 3.10
CA PRO A 436 30.59 -21.98 2.58
C PRO A 436 31.78 -21.36 3.33
N PRO A 437 32.59 -20.50 2.69
CA PRO A 437 33.78 -19.91 3.31
C PRO A 437 33.47 -19.23 4.65
N ASP A 438 34.37 -19.32 5.62
CA ASP A 438 34.19 -18.73 6.96
C ASP A 438 33.87 -17.23 6.90
N ALA A 439 34.51 -16.51 5.98
CA ALA A 439 34.24 -15.09 5.76
C ALA A 439 32.79 -14.83 5.33
N PHE A 440 32.20 -15.69 4.49
CA PHE A 440 30.80 -15.56 4.10
C PHE A 440 29.88 -15.68 5.33
N GLN A 441 30.09 -16.69 6.16
CA GLN A 441 29.28 -16.93 7.36
C GLN A 441 29.42 -15.80 8.40
N ALA A 442 30.65 -15.36 8.67
CA ALA A 442 30.92 -14.30 9.66
C ALA A 442 30.19 -13.00 9.31
N TYR A 443 30.38 -12.49 8.08
CA TYR A 443 29.82 -11.18 7.68
C TYR A 443 28.29 -11.16 7.58
N ILE A 444 27.64 -12.30 7.31
CA ILE A 444 26.18 -12.40 7.27
C ILE A 444 25.56 -12.10 8.63
N SER A 445 26.21 -12.51 9.72
CA SER A 445 25.75 -12.23 11.08
C SER A 445 26.10 -10.82 11.56
N GLU A 446 27.21 -10.24 11.09
CA GLU A 446 27.73 -8.95 11.54
C GLU A 446 27.11 -7.73 10.83
N SER A 447 26.69 -7.88 9.56
CA SER A 447 26.29 -6.73 8.73
C SER A 447 25.06 -7.00 7.87
N SER A 448 24.21 -5.98 7.75
CA SER A 448 22.95 -6.05 7.02
C SER A 448 23.14 -6.22 5.51
N VAL A 449 24.15 -5.57 4.91
CA VAL A 449 24.40 -5.62 3.46
C VAL A 449 24.83 -7.02 3.01
N PRO A 450 25.85 -7.66 3.61
CA PRO A 450 26.20 -9.05 3.35
C PRO A 450 25.02 -10.02 3.55
N CYS A 451 24.26 -9.86 4.63
CA CYS A 451 23.08 -10.69 4.90
C CYS A 451 22.07 -10.62 3.74
N VAL A 452 21.74 -9.42 3.27
CA VAL A 452 20.81 -9.26 2.15
C VAL A 452 21.39 -9.82 0.85
N LEU A 453 22.67 -9.59 0.55
CA LEU A 453 23.29 -10.21 -0.63
C LEU A 453 23.26 -11.74 -0.58
N ALA A 454 23.51 -12.34 0.58
CA ALA A 454 23.43 -13.78 0.79
C ALA A 454 21.99 -14.31 0.63
N MET A 455 20.99 -13.59 1.13
CA MET A 455 19.57 -13.88 0.90
C MET A 455 19.28 -13.92 -0.60
N TYR A 456 19.62 -12.88 -1.35
CA TYR A 456 19.32 -12.84 -2.78
C TYR A 456 20.14 -13.82 -3.62
N TYR A 457 21.36 -14.17 -3.19
CA TYR A 457 22.14 -15.24 -3.79
C TYR A 457 21.45 -16.60 -3.57
N THR A 458 20.94 -16.85 -2.36
CA THR A 458 20.14 -18.04 -2.04
C THR A 458 18.87 -18.12 -2.89
N LEU A 459 18.19 -16.99 -3.14
CA LEU A 459 17.05 -16.95 -4.07
C LEU A 459 17.46 -17.28 -5.51
N GLN A 460 18.62 -16.80 -5.98
CA GLN A 460 19.14 -17.11 -7.31
C GLN A 460 19.43 -18.61 -7.46
N VAL A 461 20.07 -19.19 -6.45
CA VAL A 461 20.37 -20.62 -6.38
C VAL A 461 19.10 -21.46 -6.37
N ALA A 462 18.13 -21.12 -5.50
CA ALA A 462 16.83 -21.79 -5.46
C ALA A 462 16.09 -21.70 -6.80
N ARG A 463 16.12 -20.52 -7.46
CA ARG A 463 15.55 -20.33 -8.80
C ARG A 463 16.20 -21.22 -9.86
N SER A 464 17.52 -21.43 -9.76
CA SER A 464 18.26 -22.34 -10.65
C SER A 464 18.07 -23.83 -10.32
N ARG A 465 17.36 -24.14 -9.24
CA ARG A 465 17.12 -25.50 -8.72
C ARG A 465 18.42 -26.27 -8.40
N ASP A 466 19.50 -25.56 -8.07
CA ASP A 466 20.74 -26.19 -7.59
C ASP A 466 20.60 -26.53 -6.10
N LYS A 467 20.23 -27.77 -5.82
CA LYS A 467 20.06 -28.27 -4.45
C LYS A 467 21.36 -28.27 -3.63
N VAL A 468 22.51 -28.46 -4.28
CA VAL A 468 23.80 -28.56 -3.59
C VAL A 468 24.22 -27.17 -3.13
N ALA A 469 24.13 -26.18 -4.02
CA ALA A 469 24.34 -24.78 -3.63
C ALA A 469 23.34 -24.37 -2.54
N LEU A 470 22.06 -24.74 -2.67
CA LEU A 470 21.03 -24.30 -1.74
C LEU A 470 21.26 -24.82 -0.33
N THR A 471 21.57 -26.12 -0.20
CA THR A 471 21.85 -26.76 1.09
C THR A 471 23.11 -26.21 1.75
N ARG A 472 24.08 -25.72 0.96
CA ARG A 472 25.31 -25.09 1.47
C ARG A 472 25.07 -23.75 2.15
N VAL A 473 24.12 -22.94 1.66
CA VAL A 473 23.96 -21.54 2.13
C VAL A 473 22.69 -21.28 2.92
N LEU A 474 21.61 -22.03 2.71
CA LEU A 474 20.30 -21.74 3.32
C LEU A 474 20.35 -21.78 4.86
N GLY A 475 20.98 -22.81 5.45
CA GLY A 475 21.10 -22.93 6.90
C GLY A 475 21.86 -21.76 7.53
N THR A 476 22.85 -21.19 6.83
CA THR A 476 23.63 -20.04 7.33
C THR A 476 22.80 -18.76 7.45
N LEU A 477 21.71 -18.64 6.70
CA LEU A 477 20.83 -17.46 6.75
C LEU A 477 20.01 -17.37 8.04
N ALA A 478 19.85 -18.47 8.78
CA ALA A 478 19.10 -18.49 10.03
C ALA A 478 19.73 -17.59 11.10
N VAL A 479 21.06 -17.43 11.07
CA VAL A 479 21.84 -16.58 11.99
C VAL A 479 22.12 -15.20 11.38
N GLY A 480 21.40 -14.84 10.32
CA GLY A 480 21.58 -13.57 9.60
C GLY A 480 21.29 -12.34 10.45
N HIS A 481 22.03 -11.26 10.18
CA HIS A 481 21.95 -10.01 10.91
C HIS A 481 20.51 -9.48 10.99
N GLY A 482 19.99 -9.34 12.21
CA GLY A 482 18.68 -8.74 12.47
C GLY A 482 17.50 -9.59 11.97
N GLU A 483 17.67 -10.90 11.83
CA GLU A 483 16.61 -11.85 11.44
C GLU A 483 15.93 -11.51 10.10
N ARG A 484 16.63 -10.78 9.21
CA ARG A 484 16.11 -10.30 7.91
C ARG A 484 15.70 -11.42 6.96
N SER A 485 16.33 -12.59 7.10
CA SER A 485 15.98 -13.81 6.37
C SER A 485 14.55 -14.29 6.65
N PHE A 486 13.87 -13.73 7.65
CA PHE A 486 12.48 -14.03 7.99
C PHE A 486 11.50 -12.90 7.64
N GLU A 487 11.91 -11.92 6.83
CA GLU A 487 11.03 -10.90 6.26
C GLU A 487 10.15 -11.48 5.14
N ASP A 488 8.89 -11.01 5.05
CA ASP A 488 7.88 -11.60 4.17
C ASP A 488 8.23 -11.62 2.67
N PRO A 489 8.75 -10.53 2.06
CA PRO A 489 9.05 -10.56 0.63
C PRO A 489 10.10 -11.62 0.26
N PHE A 490 11.07 -11.85 1.15
CA PHE A 490 12.07 -12.89 0.97
C PHE A 490 11.48 -14.29 1.15
N LEU A 491 10.79 -14.55 2.27
CA LEU A 491 10.18 -15.86 2.55
C LEU A 491 9.17 -16.26 1.47
N HIS A 492 8.32 -15.33 1.03
CA HIS A 492 7.37 -15.54 -0.06
C HIS A 492 8.07 -16.00 -1.33
N THR A 493 9.15 -15.32 -1.71
CA THR A 493 9.93 -15.65 -2.92
C THR A 493 10.70 -16.96 -2.77
N LEU A 494 11.28 -17.22 -1.59
CA LEU A 494 11.99 -18.45 -1.29
C LEU A 494 11.04 -19.66 -1.38
N VAL A 495 9.88 -19.59 -0.73
CA VAL A 495 8.86 -20.67 -0.78
C VAL A 495 8.42 -20.90 -2.21
N ALA A 496 8.17 -19.85 -2.99
CA ALA A 496 7.81 -19.99 -4.40
C ALA A 496 8.89 -20.67 -5.24
N HIS A 497 10.18 -20.49 -4.93
CA HIS A 497 11.28 -21.19 -5.60
C HIS A 497 11.51 -22.62 -5.07
N LEU A 498 11.17 -22.91 -3.82
CA LEU A 498 11.28 -24.25 -3.22
C LEU A 498 10.19 -25.20 -3.71
N ILE A 499 8.98 -24.71 -3.98
CA ILE A 499 7.85 -25.54 -4.42
C ILE A 499 8.18 -26.35 -5.70
N PRO A 500 8.77 -25.76 -6.76
CA PRO A 500 9.19 -26.52 -7.95
C PRO A 500 10.33 -27.52 -7.71
N MET A 501 10.95 -27.51 -6.53
CA MET A 501 11.96 -28.50 -6.09
C MET A 501 11.32 -29.64 -5.26
N GLN A 502 10.01 -29.85 -5.35
CA GLN A 502 9.25 -30.85 -4.58
C GLN A 502 9.87 -32.26 -4.57
N ASP A 503 10.53 -32.69 -5.65
CA ASP A 503 11.16 -34.01 -5.72
C ASP A 503 12.38 -34.16 -4.78
N GLU A 504 13.02 -33.05 -4.41
CA GLU A 504 14.16 -33.05 -3.49
C GLU A 504 13.75 -33.21 -2.02
N PHE A 505 12.48 -32.97 -1.70
CA PHE A 505 11.93 -33.17 -0.34
C PHE A 505 11.80 -34.65 0.06
N VAL A 506 12.10 -35.59 -0.84
CA VAL A 506 12.28 -37.00 -0.49
C VAL A 506 13.61 -37.21 0.26
N ASN A 507 14.60 -36.33 0.06
CA ASN A 507 15.93 -36.43 0.64
C ASN A 507 15.97 -35.82 2.05
N GLU A 508 16.36 -36.62 3.05
CA GLU A 508 16.42 -36.18 4.44
C GLU A 508 17.40 -35.03 4.70
N MET A 509 18.53 -34.98 4.01
CA MET A 509 19.51 -33.89 4.15
C MET A 509 18.90 -32.57 3.67
N PHE A 510 18.16 -32.60 2.56
CA PHE A 510 17.49 -31.42 2.03
C PHE A 510 16.40 -30.93 2.99
N CYS A 511 15.58 -31.84 3.52
CA CYS A 511 14.59 -31.51 4.56
C CYS A 511 15.21 -30.92 5.82
N THR A 512 16.35 -31.46 6.27
CA THR A 512 17.04 -30.98 7.47
C THR A 512 17.48 -29.52 7.30
N VAL A 513 18.10 -29.17 6.17
CA VAL A 513 18.52 -27.78 5.93
C VAL A 513 17.32 -26.83 5.80
N VAL A 514 16.30 -27.22 5.03
CA VAL A 514 15.14 -26.35 4.79
C VAL A 514 14.33 -26.17 6.06
N PHE A 515 13.98 -27.25 6.76
CA PHE A 515 13.09 -27.20 7.90
C PHE A 515 13.84 -26.95 9.20
N ASP A 516 14.83 -27.77 9.54
CA ASP A 516 15.44 -27.76 10.87
C ASP A 516 16.44 -26.60 11.01
N GLU A 517 17.32 -26.42 10.04
CA GLU A 517 18.37 -25.38 10.10
C GLU A 517 17.86 -23.99 9.72
N PHE A 518 16.77 -23.88 8.95
CA PHE A 518 16.20 -22.59 8.52
C PHE A 518 14.85 -22.29 9.16
N PHE A 519 13.75 -22.93 8.74
CA PHE A 519 12.40 -22.54 9.20
C PHE A 519 12.17 -22.70 10.71
N PHE A 520 12.65 -23.79 11.32
CA PHE A 520 12.42 -24.08 12.74
C PHE A 520 13.18 -23.15 13.68
N THR A 521 14.24 -22.50 13.21
CA THR A 521 14.98 -21.50 14.01
C THR A 521 14.13 -20.27 14.36
N SER A 522 13.08 -19.98 13.57
CA SER A 522 12.15 -18.85 13.81
C SER A 522 10.67 -19.25 13.75
N ILE A 523 10.33 -20.50 14.09
CA ILE A 523 8.96 -21.01 14.03
C ILE A 523 7.99 -20.28 14.98
N GLY A 524 8.50 -19.56 15.97
CA GLY A 524 7.68 -18.74 16.87
C GLY A 524 7.02 -17.52 16.22
N LYS A 525 7.41 -17.15 15.00
CA LYS A 525 6.85 -16.01 14.27
C LYS A 525 5.69 -16.43 13.38
N GLU A 526 4.56 -15.72 13.49
CA GLU A 526 3.35 -16.01 12.70
C GLU A 526 3.63 -16.07 11.20
N ASN A 527 4.38 -15.11 10.68
CA ASN A 527 4.65 -15.01 9.26
C ASN A 527 5.50 -16.18 8.74
N VAL A 528 6.46 -16.67 9.53
CA VAL A 528 7.26 -17.86 9.22
C VAL A 528 6.37 -19.10 9.15
N VAL A 529 5.47 -19.28 10.12
CA VAL A 529 4.49 -20.38 10.12
C VAL A 529 3.62 -20.32 8.87
N ARG A 530 3.09 -19.15 8.49
CA ARG A 530 2.26 -18.99 7.27
C ARG A 530 2.99 -19.39 6.00
N HIS A 531 4.25 -18.99 5.85
CA HIS A 531 5.08 -19.34 4.70
C HIS A 531 5.44 -20.83 4.70
N LEU A 532 5.76 -21.41 5.86
CA LEU A 532 6.01 -22.85 5.98
C LEU A 532 4.76 -23.68 5.68
N THR A 533 3.59 -23.26 6.18
CA THR A 533 2.30 -23.87 5.83
C THR A 533 2.07 -23.82 4.32
N LYS A 534 2.34 -22.69 3.66
CA LYS A 534 2.26 -22.60 2.20
C LYS A 534 3.22 -23.58 1.51
N LEU A 535 4.45 -23.74 1.99
CA LEU A 535 5.38 -24.73 1.42
C LEU A 535 4.83 -26.16 1.56
N VAL A 536 4.44 -26.56 2.77
CA VAL A 536 3.90 -27.90 3.07
C VAL A 536 2.63 -28.18 2.28
N TRP A 537 1.78 -27.18 2.06
CA TRP A 537 0.58 -27.27 1.23
C TRP A 537 0.84 -27.90 -0.14
N TYR A 538 1.98 -27.57 -0.76
CA TYR A 538 2.35 -28.08 -2.08
C TYR A 538 3.25 -29.31 -2.01
N VAL A 539 4.16 -29.42 -1.03
CA VAL A 539 5.17 -30.51 -1.01
C VAL A 539 4.80 -31.72 -0.16
N HIS A 540 3.68 -31.72 0.59
CA HIS A 540 3.30 -32.79 1.52
C HIS A 540 3.33 -34.20 0.92
N HIS A 541 2.96 -34.34 -0.35
CA HIS A 541 2.90 -35.63 -1.05
C HIS A 541 4.28 -36.25 -1.38
N LYS A 542 5.36 -35.47 -1.29
CA LYS A 542 6.75 -35.92 -1.49
C LYS A 542 7.52 -36.09 -0.19
N LEU A 543 6.95 -35.65 0.95
CA LEU A 543 7.62 -35.71 2.24
C LEU A 543 7.58 -37.13 2.85
N PRO A 544 8.66 -37.58 3.51
CA PRO A 544 8.61 -38.76 4.36
C PRO A 544 7.55 -38.63 5.47
N ALA A 545 6.81 -39.70 5.76
CA ALA A 545 5.69 -39.66 6.72
C ALA A 545 6.09 -39.10 8.11
N ALA A 546 7.24 -39.54 8.64
CA ALA A 546 7.74 -39.05 9.92
C ALA A 546 8.06 -37.54 9.91
N ARG A 547 8.54 -37.03 8.77
CA ARG A 547 8.80 -35.58 8.59
C ARG A 547 7.50 -34.80 8.50
N LEU A 548 6.52 -35.32 7.77
CA LEU A 548 5.19 -34.72 7.68
C LEU A 548 4.52 -34.62 9.06
N ASP A 549 4.56 -35.68 9.87
CA ASP A 549 4.00 -35.67 11.23
C ASP A 549 4.69 -34.64 12.13
N THR A 550 6.01 -34.51 12.01
CA THR A 550 6.79 -33.52 12.78
C THR A 550 6.42 -32.09 12.37
N LEU A 551 6.28 -31.84 11.06
CA LEU A 551 5.86 -30.55 10.52
C LEU A 551 4.44 -30.19 10.94
N MET A 552 3.49 -31.13 10.87
CA MET A 552 2.11 -30.89 11.28
C MET A 552 2.02 -30.52 12.77
N LYS A 553 2.78 -31.20 13.63
CA LYS A 553 2.88 -30.83 15.06
C LYS A 553 3.49 -29.44 15.26
N ALA A 554 4.52 -29.09 14.50
CA ALA A 554 5.17 -27.78 14.59
C ALA A 554 4.29 -26.63 14.05
N LEU A 555 3.44 -26.90 13.06
CA LEU A 555 2.52 -25.94 12.45
C LEU A 555 1.21 -25.78 13.23
N GLN A 556 0.96 -26.62 14.23
CA GLN A 556 -0.28 -26.60 14.99
C GLN A 556 -0.44 -25.23 15.69
N PRO A 557 -1.53 -24.50 15.42
CA PRO A 557 -1.75 -23.19 16.02
C PRO A 557 -2.08 -23.33 17.52
N ASN A 558 -1.58 -22.37 18.31
CA ASN A 558 -1.89 -22.29 19.72
C ASN A 558 -3.27 -21.63 19.94
N PRO A 559 -3.93 -21.81 21.10
CA PRO A 559 -5.23 -21.17 21.38
C PRO A 559 -5.24 -19.64 21.29
N GLN A 560 -4.06 -19.01 21.36
CA GLN A 560 -3.87 -17.56 21.25
C GLN A 560 -3.59 -17.09 19.81
N SER A 561 -3.37 -18.01 18.88
CA SER A 561 -3.09 -17.69 17.48
C SER A 561 -4.34 -17.09 16.80
N PRO A 562 -4.16 -16.24 15.77
CA PRO A 562 -5.28 -15.69 15.01
C PRO A 562 -6.21 -16.77 14.44
N GLU A 563 -7.50 -16.46 14.30
CA GLU A 563 -8.49 -17.39 13.76
C GLU A 563 -8.15 -17.87 12.34
N ILE A 564 -7.56 -16.98 11.53
CA ILE A 564 -7.08 -17.28 10.17
C ILE A 564 -6.08 -18.44 10.17
N MET A 565 -5.17 -18.50 11.17
CA MET A 565 -4.19 -19.58 11.28
C MET A 565 -4.84 -20.93 11.56
N HIS A 566 -5.87 -20.95 12.42
CA HIS A 566 -6.65 -22.15 12.72
C HIS A 566 -7.40 -22.65 11.49
N GLN A 567 -8.00 -21.72 10.72
CA GLN A 567 -8.71 -22.05 9.48
C GLN A 567 -7.76 -22.64 8.43
N VAL A 568 -6.62 -21.98 8.22
CA VAL A 568 -5.55 -22.42 7.31
C VAL A 568 -5.02 -23.81 7.68
N TYR A 569 -4.70 -24.03 8.96
CA TYR A 569 -4.16 -25.31 9.42
C TYR A 569 -5.17 -26.44 9.22
N LYS A 570 -6.45 -26.20 9.53
CA LYS A 570 -7.53 -27.17 9.30
C LYS A 570 -7.72 -27.50 7.81
N GLN A 571 -7.59 -26.49 6.93
CA GLN A 571 -7.64 -26.72 5.48
C GLN A 571 -6.46 -27.57 5.01
N LEU A 572 -5.27 -27.37 5.58
CA LEU A 572 -4.09 -28.19 5.29
C LEU A 572 -4.30 -29.64 5.74
N GLU A 573 -4.81 -29.87 6.97
CA GLU A 573 -5.15 -31.21 7.47
C GLU A 573 -6.12 -31.93 6.52
N GLN A 574 -7.23 -31.29 6.15
CA GLN A 574 -8.21 -31.84 5.22
C GLN A 574 -7.61 -32.18 3.86
N ARG A 575 -6.70 -31.34 3.36
CA ARG A 575 -6.00 -31.57 2.08
C ARG A 575 -5.11 -32.81 2.17
N ILE A 576 -4.33 -32.95 3.24
CA ILE A 576 -3.45 -34.11 3.46
C ILE A 576 -4.27 -35.39 3.60
N GLU A 577 -5.34 -35.38 4.40
CA GLU A 577 -6.25 -36.52 4.56
C GLU A 577 -6.89 -36.92 3.23
N SER A 578 -7.34 -35.95 2.43
CA SER A 578 -7.93 -36.20 1.11
C SER A 578 -6.95 -36.86 0.14
N TYR A 579 -5.67 -36.49 0.20
CA TYR A 579 -4.61 -37.08 -0.62
C TYR A 579 -4.30 -38.53 -0.20
N GLN A 580 -4.26 -38.81 1.11
CA GLN A 580 -4.05 -40.17 1.63
C GLN A 580 -5.17 -41.13 1.21
N LEU A 581 -6.42 -40.63 1.13
CA LEU A 581 -7.58 -41.41 0.69
C LEU A 581 -7.65 -41.59 -0.83
N ASN A 582 -7.23 -40.59 -1.62
CA ASN A 582 -7.30 -40.61 -3.09
C ASN A 582 -6.07 -39.93 -3.75
N PRO A 583 -4.94 -40.65 -3.91
CA PRO A 583 -3.69 -40.09 -4.44
C PRO A 583 -3.79 -39.59 -5.90
N SER A 584 -4.74 -40.13 -6.67
CA SER A 584 -4.90 -39.89 -8.11
C SER A 584 -5.55 -38.54 -8.47
N SER A 585 -6.03 -37.77 -7.49
CA SER A 585 -6.89 -36.60 -7.71
C SER A 585 -6.15 -35.25 -7.83
N MET A 586 -4.87 -35.17 -7.44
CA MET A 586 -4.13 -33.89 -7.32
C MET A 586 -3.07 -33.63 -8.40
N THR A 587 -2.72 -34.61 -9.24
CA THR A 587 -1.68 -34.47 -10.28
C THR A 587 -2.01 -33.45 -11.38
N GLN A 588 -3.28 -33.01 -11.49
CA GLN A 588 -3.69 -32.02 -12.50
C GLN A 588 -3.48 -30.55 -12.08
N GLY A 589 -3.36 -30.24 -10.79
CA GLY A 589 -3.23 -28.86 -10.30
C GLY A 589 -1.79 -28.31 -10.39
N VAL A 590 -0.80 -29.12 -10.02
CA VAL A 590 0.62 -28.70 -9.98
C VAL A 590 1.21 -28.54 -11.38
N HIS A 591 0.83 -29.39 -12.35
CA HIS A 591 1.34 -29.33 -13.72
C HIS A 591 0.93 -28.08 -14.50
N ASN A 592 -0.25 -27.50 -14.23
CA ASN A 592 -0.67 -26.24 -14.86
C ASN A 592 0.07 -25.03 -14.29
N ASP A 593 0.35 -25.01 -12.98
CA ASP A 593 1.08 -23.92 -12.32
C ASP A 593 2.61 -23.97 -12.58
N ASP A 594 3.19 -25.16 -12.71
CA ASP A 594 4.60 -25.36 -13.11
C ASP A 594 4.89 -24.71 -14.48
N SER A 595 3.96 -24.82 -15.44
CA SER A 595 4.11 -24.24 -16.78
C SER A 595 4.09 -22.70 -16.76
N VAL A 596 3.31 -22.10 -15.86
CA VAL A 596 3.20 -20.63 -15.70
C VAL A 596 4.40 -20.05 -14.96
N LEU A 597 4.94 -20.76 -13.96
CA LEU A 597 6.19 -20.40 -13.29
C LEU A 597 7.40 -20.49 -14.25
N MET A 598 7.35 -21.37 -15.24
CA MET A 598 8.37 -21.53 -16.28
C MET A 598 8.25 -20.51 -17.44
N MET A 599 7.04 -20.06 -17.80
CA MET A 599 6.81 -19.21 -18.98
C MET A 599 7.14 -17.72 -18.80
N ASN A 600 7.32 -17.23 -17.57
CA ASN A 600 7.35 -15.78 -17.29
C ASN A 600 8.74 -15.17 -17.07
N VAL A 601 9.81 -15.75 -17.64
CA VAL A 601 11.14 -15.11 -17.65
C VAL A 601 11.75 -15.14 -19.05
N PRO A 602 12.13 -13.98 -19.64
CA PRO A 602 12.90 -13.97 -20.87
C PRO A 602 14.25 -14.63 -20.59
N THR A 603 14.60 -15.60 -21.43
CA THR A 603 15.92 -16.22 -21.51
C THR A 603 17.00 -15.13 -21.45
N PRO A 604 18.08 -15.30 -20.67
CA PRO A 604 19.24 -14.45 -20.88
C PRO A 604 19.68 -14.65 -22.34
N MET A 605 19.65 -13.57 -23.14
CA MET A 605 20.35 -13.59 -24.42
C MET A 605 21.81 -13.87 -24.09
N SER A 606 22.26 -15.05 -24.51
CA SER A 606 23.67 -15.34 -24.67
C SER A 606 24.29 -14.20 -25.46
N ILE A 607 25.26 -13.52 -24.87
CA ILE A 607 26.29 -12.80 -25.62
C ILE A 607 27.52 -13.70 -25.58
#